data_AF-A0A1Q9MWU7-F1
#
_entry.id   AF-A0A1Q9MWU7-F1
#
_cell.length_a   1.000
_cell.length_b   1.000
_cell.length_c   1.000
_cell.angle_alpha   90.00
_cell.angle_beta   90.00
_cell.angle_gamma   90.00
#
_symmetry.space_group_name_H-M   'P 1'
#
loop_
_entity.id
_entity.type
_entity.pdbx_description
1 polymer ?
#
loop_
_entity_poly.entity_id
_entity_poly.type
_entity_poly.pdbx_seq_one_letter_code
_entity_poly.pdbx_strand_id
1 'polypeptide(L)'
;MPGKVCRWRVTFDFIPPKILVSRIKNVPDVLLITTDEGERKWITSIEMITPELSFTEALISASETANHYADFISFAVNYGVSCTIRQINEVGEGGKPKQGGTIKFLECRVVTPENIDLTKYVGNEVYRRQFAHYRKGLSSTDVVERIREFFIVLEDSYPKNDPRLTKWAWVRNLVSHHELIVKGQMIEAEKLIGKHYFDPSTPQDENALHENAVELKKEAKECLEPILPKT
;
A
#
# COMPACT_ATOMS: atom_id res chain seq x y z
N MET A 1 35.73 -4.61 -7.74
CA MET A 1 36.13 -3.92 -6.50
C MET A 1 34.96 -4.04 -5.54
N PRO A 2 35.12 -4.56 -4.31
CA PRO A 2 34.05 -4.54 -3.32
C PRO A 2 33.68 -3.07 -3.03
N GLY A 3 32.40 -2.75 -3.13
CA GLY A 3 31.91 -1.39 -2.91
C GLY A 3 32.17 -0.93 -1.48
N LYS A 4 32.43 0.37 -1.29
CA LYS A 4 32.56 0.98 0.04
C LYS A 4 31.30 0.70 0.85
N VAL A 5 31.49 0.12 2.04
CA VAL A 5 30.44 -0.13 3.04
C VAL A 5 30.48 1.03 4.05
N CYS A 6 29.35 1.65 4.29
CA CYS A 6 29.20 2.73 5.26
C CYS A 6 27.71 2.91 5.63
N ARG A 7 27.42 3.80 6.59
CA ARG A 7 26.05 4.18 6.92
C ARG A 7 25.54 5.21 5.92
N TRP A 8 24.29 5.08 5.50
CA TRP A 8 23.66 6.00 4.54
C TRP A 8 22.45 6.68 5.17
N ARG A 9 22.33 7.99 5.01
CA ARG A 9 21.11 8.75 5.27
C ARG A 9 20.30 8.81 3.98
N VAL A 10 19.10 8.25 4.00
CA VAL A 10 18.21 8.18 2.83
C VAL A 10 16.92 8.94 3.14
N THR A 11 16.50 9.83 2.25
CA THR A 11 15.24 10.57 2.37
C THR A 11 14.32 10.20 1.23
N PHE A 12 13.05 9.93 1.54
CA PHE A 12 11.98 9.70 0.57
C PHE A 12 10.87 10.73 0.73
N ASP A 13 10.37 11.24 -0.39
CA ASP A 13 9.13 12.02 -0.45
C ASP A 13 7.92 11.10 -0.54
N PHE A 14 6.83 11.48 0.13
CA PHE A 14 5.55 10.85 -0.10
C PHE A 14 4.87 11.39 -1.37
N ILE A 15 4.06 10.54 -1.99
CA ILE A 15 3.13 10.89 -3.06
C ILE A 15 1.77 10.34 -2.62
N PRO A 16 0.78 11.18 -2.30
CA PRO A 16 0.78 12.64 -2.40
C PRO A 16 1.72 13.30 -1.36
N PRO A 17 2.25 14.50 -1.63
CA PRO A 17 3.36 15.10 -0.87
C PRO A 17 2.96 15.67 0.49
N LYS A 18 1.67 15.67 0.84
CA LYS A 18 1.18 16.15 2.13
C LYS A 18 0.12 15.20 2.65
N ILE A 19 0.43 14.56 3.76
CA ILE A 19 -0.44 13.61 4.43
C ILE A 19 -0.76 14.19 5.81
N LEU A 20 -2.00 14.62 6.01
CA LEU A 20 -2.43 15.18 7.29
C LEU A 20 -2.42 14.05 8.31
N VAL A 21 -1.79 14.24 9.47
CA VAL A 21 -1.82 13.25 10.56
C VAL A 21 -1.90 13.97 11.91
N SER A 22 -2.66 13.39 12.84
CA SER A 22 -2.79 13.92 14.20
C SER A 22 -1.55 13.63 15.05
N ARG A 23 -1.04 12.39 15.03
CA ARG A 23 0.18 11.98 15.74
C ARG A 23 0.74 10.69 15.12
N ILE A 24 2.06 10.57 15.11
CA ILE A 24 2.74 9.32 14.73
C ILE A 24 3.78 8.98 15.78
N LYS A 25 3.78 7.72 16.24
CA LYS A 25 4.87 7.21 17.05
C LYS A 25 6.03 6.86 16.12
N ASN A 26 7.18 7.47 16.39
CA ASN A 26 8.41 7.15 15.66
C ASN A 26 8.80 5.69 15.88
N VAL A 27 9.24 5.03 14.80
CA VAL A 27 10.01 3.79 14.92
C VAL A 27 11.47 4.20 15.10
N PRO A 28 12.25 3.47 15.93
CA PRO A 28 13.69 3.68 16.00
C PRO A 28 14.32 3.73 14.60
N ASP A 29 15.23 4.69 14.40
CA ASP A 29 16.02 4.89 13.17
C ASP A 29 15.28 5.41 11.91
N VAL A 30 13.98 5.71 12.02
CA VAL A 30 13.21 6.41 10.97
C VAL A 30 12.62 7.70 11.54
N LEU A 31 12.98 8.81 10.90
CA LEU A 31 12.47 10.14 11.19
C LEU A 31 11.39 10.51 10.16
N LEU A 32 10.20 10.82 10.65
CA LEU A 32 9.15 11.42 9.83
C LEU A 32 9.36 12.94 9.75
N ILE A 33 9.50 13.45 8.54
CA ILE A 33 9.63 14.89 8.30
C ILE A 33 8.22 15.46 8.17
N THR A 34 7.95 16.49 8.98
CA THR A 34 6.64 17.14 9.02
C THR A 34 6.74 18.64 8.81
N THR A 35 5.73 19.21 8.16
CA THR A 35 5.54 20.66 8.01
C THR A 35 4.26 21.08 8.71
N ASP A 36 4.32 22.19 9.43
CA ASP A 36 3.16 22.77 10.11
C ASP A 36 2.49 23.81 9.20
N GLU A 37 1.17 23.72 9.04
CA GLU A 37 0.35 24.71 8.32
C GLU A 37 -0.87 25.07 9.17
N GLY A 38 -0.75 26.15 9.95
CA GLY A 38 -1.74 26.52 10.97
C GLY A 38 -1.72 25.52 12.13
N GLU A 39 -2.90 25.02 12.52
CA GLU A 39 -3.05 23.98 13.55
C GLU A 39 -2.83 22.55 13.03
N ARG A 40 -2.52 22.40 11.73
CA ARG A 40 -2.39 21.11 11.07
C ARG A 40 -0.94 20.73 10.87
N LYS A 41 -0.62 19.48 11.17
CA LYS A 41 0.68 18.87 10.94
C LYS A 41 0.62 17.90 9.78
N TRP A 42 1.49 18.10 8.80
CA TRP A 42 1.55 17.29 7.58
C TRP A 42 2.83 16.49 7.55
N ILE A 43 2.76 15.19 7.31
CA ILE A 43 3.94 14.44 6.88
C ILE A 43 4.16 14.71 5.41
N THR A 44 5.42 14.99 5.06
CA THR A 44 5.83 15.19 3.69
C THR A 44 6.84 14.13 3.25
N SER A 45 7.55 13.54 4.20
CA SER A 45 8.70 12.70 3.89
C SER A 45 9.09 11.79 5.04
N ILE A 46 9.93 10.82 4.72
CA ILE A 46 10.65 10.02 5.72
C ILE A 46 12.14 10.11 5.46
N GLU A 47 12.91 10.12 6.53
CA GLU A 47 14.36 9.99 6.52
C GLU A 47 14.74 8.80 7.39
N MET A 48 15.72 8.03 6.95
CA MET A 48 16.24 6.89 7.72
C MET A 48 17.74 6.77 7.57
N ILE A 49 18.37 6.17 8.57
CA ILE A 49 19.80 5.85 8.52
C ILE A 49 19.95 4.34 8.44
N THR A 50 20.58 3.85 7.37
CA THR A 50 20.82 2.43 7.18
C THR A 50 21.94 1.92 8.09
N PRO A 51 21.99 0.61 8.35
CA PRO A 51 23.21 -0.06 8.78
C PRO A 51 24.37 0.17 7.81
N GLU A 52 25.57 -0.27 8.21
CA GLU A 52 26.74 -0.30 7.32
C GLU A 52 26.50 -1.25 6.15
N LEU A 53 26.25 -0.68 4.97
CA LEU A 53 25.89 -1.39 3.76
C LEU A 53 26.61 -0.78 2.56
N SER A 54 26.74 -1.55 1.47
CA SER A 54 27.09 -0.94 0.18
C SER A 54 25.97 0.00 -0.29
N PHE A 55 26.27 0.92 -1.21
CA PHE A 55 25.27 1.85 -1.75
C PHE A 55 24.01 1.13 -2.27
N THR A 56 24.19 0.04 -3.02
CA THR A 56 23.08 -0.72 -3.61
C THR A 56 22.23 -1.39 -2.55
N GLU A 57 22.85 -2.04 -1.57
CA GLU A 57 22.14 -2.70 -0.47
C GLU A 57 21.42 -1.68 0.41
N ALA A 58 22.04 -0.51 0.66
CA ALA A 58 21.42 0.58 1.38
C ALA A 58 20.19 1.13 0.65
N LEU A 59 20.28 1.30 -0.68
CA LEU A 59 19.15 1.73 -1.50
C LEU A 59 17.99 0.73 -1.45
N ILE A 60 18.26 -0.56 -1.60
CA ILE A 60 17.25 -1.62 -1.55
C ILE A 60 16.59 -1.66 -0.17
N SER A 61 17.39 -1.77 0.89
CA SER A 61 16.91 -1.85 2.27
C SER A 61 16.09 -0.60 2.66
N ALA A 62 16.55 0.58 2.28
CA ALA A 62 15.83 1.82 2.55
C ALA A 62 14.52 1.91 1.74
N SER A 63 14.51 1.45 0.49
CA SER A 63 13.31 1.43 -0.36
C SER A 63 12.26 0.44 0.15
N GLU A 64 12.67 -0.73 0.61
CA GLU A 64 11.78 -1.71 1.25
C GLU A 64 11.16 -1.13 2.52
N THR A 65 11.99 -0.51 3.37
CA THR A 65 11.51 0.16 4.58
C THR A 65 10.54 1.28 4.24
N ALA A 66 10.87 2.14 3.27
CA ALA A 66 9.99 3.22 2.83
C ALA A 66 8.65 2.72 2.28
N ASN A 67 8.66 1.63 1.51
CA ASN A 67 7.45 1.01 1.00
C ASN A 67 6.55 0.50 2.13
N HIS A 68 7.09 -0.14 3.16
CA HIS A 68 6.29 -0.58 4.30
C HIS A 68 5.62 0.59 5.04
N TYR A 69 6.29 1.74 5.13
CA TYR A 69 5.69 2.97 5.66
C TYR A 69 4.54 3.45 4.78
N ALA A 70 4.78 3.48 3.46
CA ALA A 70 3.78 3.90 2.49
C ALA A 70 2.55 2.97 2.49
N ASP A 71 2.76 1.65 2.59
CA ASP A 71 1.72 0.63 2.70
C ASP A 71 0.80 0.91 3.91
N PHE A 72 1.41 1.08 5.08
CA PHE A 72 0.67 1.34 6.31
C PHE A 72 -0.05 2.69 6.29
N ILE A 73 0.63 3.76 5.86
CA ILE A 73 0.03 5.08 5.78
C ILE A 73 -1.14 5.05 4.81
N SER A 74 -1.00 4.36 3.66
CA SER A 74 -2.09 4.20 2.68
C SER A 74 -3.34 3.59 3.30
N PHE A 75 -3.16 2.58 4.16
CA PHE A 75 -4.25 2.00 4.91
C PHE A 75 -4.87 2.99 5.90
N ALA A 76 -4.05 3.65 6.72
CA ALA A 76 -4.52 4.61 7.72
C ALA A 76 -5.32 5.76 7.09
N VAL A 77 -4.88 6.25 5.93
CA VAL A 77 -5.56 7.29 5.15
C VAL A 77 -6.56 6.75 4.12
N ASN A 78 -6.71 5.44 4.02
CA ASN A 78 -7.62 4.79 3.07
C ASN A 78 -7.48 5.28 1.60
N TYR A 79 -6.26 5.62 1.19
CA TYR A 79 -5.88 6.14 -0.13
C TYR A 79 -4.46 5.72 -0.50
N GLY A 80 -4.17 5.57 -1.79
CA GLY A 80 -2.86 5.10 -2.27
C GLY A 80 -1.73 6.10 -2.01
N VAL A 81 -0.77 5.73 -1.18
CA VAL A 81 0.43 6.52 -0.88
C VAL A 81 1.66 5.80 -1.41
N SER A 82 2.46 6.48 -2.21
CA SER A 82 3.74 6.00 -2.70
C SER A 82 4.89 6.78 -2.08
N CYS A 83 6.09 6.23 -2.15
CA CYS A 83 7.32 6.92 -1.75
C CYS A 83 8.29 6.96 -2.93
N THR A 84 8.98 8.08 -3.08
CA THR A 84 10.02 8.28 -4.10
C THR A 84 11.29 8.75 -3.42
N ILE A 85 12.44 8.24 -3.85
CA ILE A 85 13.72 8.63 -3.26
C ILE A 85 14.02 10.08 -3.65
N ARG A 86 14.31 10.91 -2.64
CA ARG A 86 14.77 12.28 -2.85
C ARG A 86 16.29 12.35 -2.88
N GLN A 87 16.94 11.71 -1.92
CA GLN A 87 18.39 11.79 -1.73
C GLN A 87 18.92 10.61 -0.92
N ILE A 88 20.19 10.26 -1.17
CA ILE A 88 20.95 9.30 -0.39
C ILE A 88 22.38 9.83 -0.19
N ASN A 89 22.76 9.99 1.07
CA ASN A 89 24.01 10.61 1.48
C ASN A 89 24.78 9.67 2.41
N GLU A 90 26.09 9.58 2.27
CA GLU A 90 26.92 8.89 3.24
C GLU A 90 26.94 9.68 4.58
N VAL A 91 26.82 8.99 5.72
CA VAL A 91 26.86 9.60 7.05
C VAL A 91 28.31 9.82 7.50
N GLY A 92 28.72 11.07 7.67
CA GLY A 92 30.06 11.48 8.17
C GLY A 92 30.44 12.91 7.78
N GLU A 93 31.48 13.48 8.41
CA GLU A 93 32.01 14.82 8.07
C GLU A 93 32.59 14.81 6.64
N GLY A 94 31.87 15.42 5.69
CA GLY A 94 32.29 15.53 4.29
C GLY A 94 31.56 14.61 3.30
N GLY A 95 30.47 13.94 3.70
CA GLY A 95 29.65 13.14 2.80
C GLY A 95 29.16 13.95 1.59
N LYS A 96 29.71 13.67 0.40
CA LYS A 96 29.23 14.28 -0.85
C LYS A 96 27.86 13.71 -1.18
N PRO A 97 26.85 14.56 -1.47
CA PRO A 97 25.54 14.06 -1.87
C PRO A 97 25.65 13.27 -3.17
N LYS A 98 25.11 12.05 -3.19
CA LYS A 98 24.94 11.29 -4.43
C LYS A 98 23.49 11.47 -4.88
N GLN A 99 23.28 12.11 -6.03
CA GLN A 99 21.94 12.31 -6.58
C GLN A 99 21.28 10.95 -6.87
N GLY A 100 20.21 10.65 -6.14
CA GLY A 100 19.17 9.73 -6.59
C GLY A 100 18.24 10.49 -7.54
N GLY A 101 17.75 9.83 -8.58
CA GLY A 101 16.93 10.48 -9.61
C GLY A 101 15.67 11.13 -9.06
N THR A 102 15.42 12.37 -9.46
CA THR A 102 14.22 13.14 -9.10
C THR A 102 13.10 12.83 -10.08
N ILE A 103 11.97 12.32 -9.60
CA ILE A 103 10.71 12.29 -10.37
C ILE A 103 9.69 13.14 -9.61
N LYS A 104 9.20 14.21 -10.26
CA LYS A 104 8.17 15.11 -9.74
C LYS A 104 6.80 14.71 -10.29
N PHE A 105 5.81 14.52 -9.42
CA PHE A 105 4.40 14.68 -9.76
C PHE A 105 3.61 15.28 -8.59
N LEU A 106 2.58 16.04 -8.95
CA LEU A 106 1.65 16.78 -8.10
C LEU A 106 0.31 16.05 -8.11
N GLU A 107 -0.24 15.79 -6.92
CA GLU A 107 -1.61 16.15 -6.54
C GLU A 107 -1.77 15.92 -5.03
N CYS A 108 -2.56 16.77 -4.37
CA CYS A 108 -2.68 16.81 -2.91
C CYS A 108 -4.10 16.43 -2.53
N ARG A 109 -4.27 15.39 -1.69
CA ARG A 109 -5.56 15.08 -1.07
C ARG A 109 -5.40 14.96 0.43
N VAL A 110 -6.29 15.64 1.14
CA VAL A 110 -6.35 15.71 2.59
C VAL A 110 -7.08 14.48 3.10
N VAL A 111 -6.43 13.70 3.97
CA VAL A 111 -7.12 12.67 4.75
C VAL A 111 -6.62 12.74 6.19
N THR A 112 -7.53 12.62 7.14
CA THR A 112 -7.28 12.56 8.58
C THR A 112 -7.22 11.11 9.06
N PRO A 113 -6.03 10.53 9.30
CA PRO A 113 -5.87 9.38 10.16
C PRO A 113 -5.65 9.83 11.61
N GLU A 114 -6.31 9.15 12.52
CA GLU A 114 -6.07 9.24 13.96
C GLU A 114 -4.97 8.24 14.34
N ASN A 115 -3.83 8.74 14.84
CA ASN A 115 -2.71 7.99 15.44
C ASN A 115 -2.12 6.79 14.64
N ILE A 116 -0.92 6.97 14.07
CA ILE A 116 -0.15 5.88 13.40
C ILE A 116 0.91 5.31 14.37
N ASP A 117 0.90 4.00 14.63
CA ASP A 117 1.92 3.31 15.46
C ASP A 117 2.51 2.11 14.70
N LEU A 118 3.66 2.31 14.06
CA LEU A 118 4.27 1.35 13.12
C LEU A 118 4.93 0.12 13.74
N THR A 119 5.10 0.12 15.06
CA THR A 119 5.96 -0.86 15.75
C THR A 119 5.44 -2.30 15.70
N LYS A 120 4.12 -2.50 15.58
CA LYS A 120 3.49 -3.83 15.54
C LYS A 120 3.56 -4.51 14.17
N TYR A 121 3.83 -3.77 13.09
CA TYR A 121 3.71 -4.29 11.72
C TYR A 121 5.05 -4.75 11.14
N VAL A 122 6.15 -4.11 11.54
CA VAL A 122 7.49 -4.31 10.95
C VAL A 122 7.97 -5.77 11.06
N GLY A 123 7.49 -6.54 12.03
CA GLY A 123 7.87 -7.93 12.26
C GLY A 123 6.99 -9.01 11.61
N ASN A 124 5.82 -8.68 11.06
CA ASN A 124 4.88 -9.69 10.56
C ASN A 124 4.82 -9.67 9.01
N GLU A 125 5.33 -10.72 8.37
CA GLU A 125 5.36 -10.86 6.90
C GLU A 125 3.97 -10.91 6.28
N VAL A 126 3.00 -11.59 6.91
CA VAL A 126 1.63 -11.65 6.43
C VAL A 126 1.03 -10.25 6.42
N TYR A 127 1.18 -9.50 7.51
CA TYR A 127 0.67 -8.13 7.58
C TYR A 127 1.34 -7.22 6.56
N ARG A 128 2.66 -7.31 6.39
CA ARG A 128 3.38 -6.54 5.35
C ARG A 128 2.81 -6.83 3.96
N ARG A 129 2.61 -8.10 3.62
CA ARG A 129 2.00 -8.49 2.34
C ARG A 129 0.58 -7.94 2.21
N GLN A 130 -0.25 -8.09 3.23
CA GLN A 130 -1.64 -7.59 3.21
C GLN A 130 -1.72 -6.06 3.05
N PHE A 131 -0.90 -5.30 3.78
CA PHE A 131 -0.86 -3.84 3.62
C PHE A 131 -0.35 -3.42 2.23
N ALA A 132 0.62 -4.15 1.67
CA ALA A 132 1.12 -3.89 0.32
C ALA A 132 0.04 -4.10 -0.75
N HIS A 133 -0.69 -5.21 -0.69
CA HIS A 133 -1.81 -5.48 -1.60
C HIS A 133 -2.97 -4.49 -1.39
N TYR A 134 -3.29 -4.15 -0.15
CA TYR A 134 -4.29 -3.12 0.14
C TYR A 134 -3.92 -1.77 -0.49
N ARG A 135 -2.66 -1.33 -0.34
CA ARG A 135 -2.16 -0.12 -1.00
C ARG A 135 -2.29 -0.21 -2.52
N LYS A 136 -1.83 -1.31 -3.13
CA LYS A 136 -1.90 -1.48 -4.59
C LYS A 136 -3.35 -1.37 -5.10
N GLY A 137 -4.30 -1.99 -4.40
CA GLY A 137 -5.72 -1.84 -4.69
C GLY A 137 -6.25 -0.42 -4.52
N LEU A 138 -5.70 0.38 -3.60
CA LEU A 138 -6.05 1.80 -3.47
C LEU A 138 -5.47 2.68 -4.57
N SER A 139 -4.27 2.34 -5.05
CA SER A 139 -3.54 3.12 -6.07
C SER A 139 -3.94 2.78 -7.51
N SER A 140 -4.57 1.62 -7.74
CA SER A 140 -4.94 1.18 -9.08
C SER A 140 -6.15 1.94 -9.63
N THR A 141 -6.06 2.36 -10.89
CA THR A 141 -7.19 2.88 -11.67
C THR A 141 -7.98 1.76 -12.36
N ASP A 142 -7.37 0.60 -12.58
CA ASP A 142 -8.01 -0.57 -13.17
C ASP A 142 -8.81 -1.35 -12.13
N VAL A 143 -10.11 -1.46 -12.34
CA VAL A 143 -11.05 -2.15 -11.44
C VAL A 143 -10.75 -3.63 -11.28
N VAL A 144 -10.23 -4.30 -12.32
CA VAL A 144 -9.83 -5.72 -12.26
C VAL A 144 -8.66 -5.89 -11.30
N GLU A 145 -7.66 -5.03 -11.42
CA GLU A 145 -6.51 -5.03 -10.53
C GLU A 145 -6.90 -4.68 -9.10
N ARG A 146 -7.83 -3.71 -8.90
CA ARG A 146 -8.37 -3.41 -7.57
C ARG A 146 -8.99 -4.64 -6.92
N ILE A 147 -9.80 -5.40 -7.65
CA ILE A 147 -10.44 -6.63 -7.16
C ILE A 147 -9.39 -7.67 -6.79
N ARG A 148 -8.39 -7.91 -7.66
CA ARG A 148 -7.31 -8.87 -7.42
C ARG A 148 -6.53 -8.53 -6.15
N GLU A 149 -6.11 -7.28 -6.03
CA GLU A 149 -5.28 -6.80 -4.94
C GLU A 149 -6.03 -6.84 -3.60
N PHE A 150 -7.29 -6.38 -3.54
CA PHE A 150 -8.07 -6.50 -2.30
C PHE A 150 -8.42 -7.94 -1.95
N PHE A 151 -8.63 -8.82 -2.92
CA PHE A 151 -8.89 -10.24 -2.66
C PHE A 151 -7.73 -10.94 -1.96
N ILE A 152 -6.48 -10.63 -2.33
CA ILE A 152 -5.30 -11.22 -1.68
C ILE A 152 -5.25 -10.86 -0.18
N VAL A 153 -5.72 -9.68 0.20
CA VAL A 153 -5.84 -9.30 1.62
C VAL A 153 -6.75 -10.26 2.39
N LEU A 154 -7.88 -10.65 1.77
CA LEU A 154 -8.80 -11.62 2.36
C LEU A 154 -8.20 -13.02 2.37
N GLU A 155 -7.55 -13.46 1.28
CA GLU A 155 -6.90 -14.79 1.20
C GLU A 155 -5.89 -15.00 2.34
N ASP A 156 -5.21 -13.93 2.74
CA ASP A 156 -4.25 -13.94 3.84
C ASP A 156 -4.91 -13.88 5.22
N SER A 157 -6.17 -13.43 5.30
CA SER A 157 -6.92 -13.26 6.55
C SER A 157 -7.74 -14.49 6.92
N TYR A 158 -8.11 -15.31 5.94
CA TYR A 158 -9.09 -16.38 6.11
C TYR A 158 -8.56 -17.75 5.64
N PRO A 159 -9.01 -18.86 6.25
CA PRO A 159 -8.69 -20.20 5.76
C PRO A 159 -9.32 -20.44 4.38
N LYS A 160 -8.71 -21.28 3.54
CA LYS A 160 -9.08 -21.52 2.13
C LYS A 160 -10.55 -21.83 1.83
N ASN A 161 -11.34 -22.27 2.82
CA ASN A 161 -12.75 -22.63 2.67
C ASN A 161 -13.72 -21.66 3.38
N ASP A 162 -13.24 -20.47 3.79
CA ASP A 162 -14.11 -19.47 4.40
C ASP A 162 -15.17 -18.99 3.38
N PRO A 163 -16.46 -18.91 3.77
CA PRO A 163 -17.51 -18.43 2.88
C PRO A 163 -17.24 -17.03 2.29
N ARG A 164 -16.53 -16.16 3.04
CA ARG A 164 -16.14 -14.82 2.56
C ARG A 164 -15.16 -14.89 1.39
N LEU A 165 -14.21 -15.83 1.42
CA LEU A 165 -13.32 -16.07 0.27
C LEU A 165 -14.07 -16.62 -0.92
N THR A 166 -15.02 -17.52 -0.68
CA THR A 166 -15.77 -18.17 -1.76
C THR A 166 -16.54 -17.15 -2.60
N LYS A 167 -17.23 -16.18 -1.98
CA LYS A 167 -17.93 -15.09 -2.67
C LYS A 167 -16.99 -14.34 -3.64
N TRP A 168 -15.86 -13.87 -3.15
CA TRP A 168 -14.96 -13.01 -3.90
C TRP A 168 -14.06 -13.78 -4.89
N ALA A 169 -13.80 -15.06 -4.65
CA ALA A 169 -13.10 -15.92 -5.58
C ALA A 169 -13.83 -16.01 -6.92
N TRP A 170 -15.17 -16.01 -6.91
CA TRP A 170 -15.96 -15.98 -8.14
C TRP A 170 -15.79 -14.69 -8.92
N VAL A 171 -15.88 -13.54 -8.25
CA VAL A 171 -15.66 -12.24 -8.87
C VAL A 171 -14.25 -12.14 -9.45
N ARG A 172 -13.22 -12.56 -8.69
CA ARG A 172 -11.82 -12.59 -9.16
C ARG A 172 -11.63 -13.50 -10.39
N ASN A 173 -12.21 -14.69 -10.37
CA ASN A 173 -12.08 -15.65 -11.47
C ASN A 173 -12.76 -15.13 -12.74
N LEU A 174 -13.93 -14.52 -12.59
CA LEU A 174 -14.68 -13.93 -13.69
C LEU A 174 -13.89 -12.80 -14.39
N VAL A 175 -13.21 -11.94 -13.63
CA VAL A 175 -12.38 -10.87 -14.21
C VAL A 175 -11.01 -11.34 -14.71
N SER A 176 -10.62 -12.57 -14.39
CA SER A 176 -9.32 -13.14 -14.80
C SER A 176 -9.42 -14.12 -15.96
N HIS A 177 -10.63 -14.61 -16.25
CA HIS A 177 -10.90 -15.55 -17.33
C HIS A 177 -12.17 -15.09 -18.08
N HIS A 178 -12.06 -14.91 -19.40
CA HIS A 178 -13.21 -14.42 -20.20
C HIS A 178 -14.40 -15.39 -20.20
N GLU A 179 -14.15 -16.67 -19.92
CA GLU A 179 -15.16 -17.72 -19.77
C GLU A 179 -14.85 -18.54 -18.51
N LEU A 180 -15.81 -18.59 -17.58
CA LEU A 180 -15.75 -19.53 -16.46
C LEU A 180 -16.12 -20.93 -16.97
N ILE A 181 -15.10 -21.78 -17.14
CA ILE A 181 -15.27 -23.13 -17.75
C ILE A 181 -16.10 -24.08 -16.84
N VAL A 182 -16.24 -23.76 -15.55
CA VAL A 182 -16.90 -24.63 -14.57
C VAL A 182 -18.33 -24.16 -14.28
N LYS A 183 -19.34 -24.94 -14.72
CA LYS A 183 -20.78 -24.64 -14.58
C LYS A 183 -21.23 -24.17 -13.19
N GLY A 184 -20.67 -24.73 -12.11
CA GLY A 184 -21.01 -24.31 -10.74
C GLY A 184 -20.53 -22.90 -10.39
N GLN A 185 -19.41 -22.46 -10.96
CA GLN A 185 -18.84 -21.12 -10.75
C GLN A 185 -19.62 -20.07 -11.53
N MET A 186 -20.12 -20.43 -12.72
CA MET A 186 -20.98 -19.56 -13.55
C MET A 186 -22.26 -19.16 -12.83
N ILE A 187 -22.94 -20.10 -12.17
CA ILE A 187 -24.21 -19.85 -11.46
C ILE A 187 -24.02 -18.93 -10.26
N GLU A 188 -22.95 -19.10 -9.49
CA GLU A 188 -22.67 -18.25 -8.33
C GLU A 188 -22.17 -16.86 -8.75
N ALA A 189 -21.37 -16.76 -9.83
CA ALA A 189 -21.02 -15.47 -10.42
C ALA A 189 -22.27 -14.75 -10.94
N GLU A 190 -23.16 -15.43 -11.66
CA GLU A 190 -24.43 -14.87 -12.17
C GLU A 190 -25.33 -14.34 -11.05
N LYS A 191 -25.37 -14.99 -9.89
CA LYS A 191 -26.11 -14.47 -8.73
C LYS A 191 -25.52 -13.17 -8.17
N LEU A 192 -24.21 -12.98 -8.27
CA LEU A 192 -23.49 -11.83 -7.71
C LEU A 192 -23.46 -10.63 -8.66
N ILE A 193 -23.32 -10.88 -9.96
CA ILE A 193 -23.13 -9.84 -10.98
C ILE A 193 -24.20 -9.84 -12.09
N GLY A 194 -25.13 -10.79 -12.06
CA GLY A 194 -26.25 -10.90 -13.01
C GLY A 194 -25.94 -11.59 -14.33
N LYS A 195 -24.69 -12.02 -14.58
CA LYS A 195 -24.24 -12.69 -15.82
C LYS A 195 -23.18 -13.76 -15.54
N HIS A 196 -23.06 -14.72 -16.46
CA HIS A 196 -22.12 -15.84 -16.38
C HIS A 196 -20.77 -15.59 -17.09
N TYR A 197 -20.64 -14.44 -17.74
CA TYR A 197 -19.41 -13.92 -18.34
C TYR A 197 -19.35 -12.41 -18.08
N PHE A 198 -18.18 -11.82 -18.30
CA PHE A 198 -17.94 -10.40 -18.06
C PHE A 198 -17.36 -9.73 -19.29
N ASP A 199 -17.97 -8.63 -19.73
CA ASP A 199 -17.44 -7.80 -20.81
C ASP A 199 -17.03 -6.40 -20.29
N PRO A 200 -15.72 -6.15 -20.06
CA PRO A 200 -15.22 -4.86 -19.58
C PRO A 200 -15.47 -3.71 -20.56
N SER A 201 -15.88 -3.97 -21.80
CA SER A 201 -16.22 -2.92 -22.77
C SER A 201 -17.63 -2.38 -22.61
N THR A 202 -18.47 -3.01 -21.77
CA THR A 202 -19.84 -2.54 -21.53
C THR A 202 -19.92 -1.71 -20.24
N PRO A 203 -20.53 -0.51 -20.28
CA PRO A 203 -20.62 0.36 -19.10
C PRO A 203 -21.37 -0.28 -17.91
N GLN A 204 -22.31 -1.18 -18.19
CA GLN A 204 -23.07 -1.87 -17.15
C GLN A 204 -22.19 -2.83 -16.35
N ASP A 205 -21.35 -3.60 -17.04
CA ASP A 205 -20.48 -4.60 -16.43
C ASP A 205 -19.33 -3.88 -15.69
N GLU A 206 -18.76 -2.83 -16.28
CA GLU A 206 -17.75 -1.98 -15.62
C GLU A 206 -18.27 -1.38 -14.30
N ASN A 207 -19.50 -0.85 -14.29
CA ASN A 207 -20.14 -0.32 -13.07
C ASN A 207 -20.32 -1.42 -12.00
N ALA A 208 -20.74 -2.62 -12.40
CA ALA A 208 -20.90 -3.74 -11.47
C ALA A 208 -19.56 -4.13 -10.82
N LEU A 209 -18.45 -4.12 -11.56
CA LEU A 209 -17.13 -4.34 -10.95
C LEU A 209 -16.72 -3.22 -10.00
N HIS A 210 -17.06 -1.97 -10.32
CA HIS A 210 -16.74 -0.86 -9.44
C HIS A 210 -17.45 -0.98 -8.09
N GLU A 211 -18.74 -1.35 -8.11
CA GLU A 211 -19.52 -1.62 -6.89
C GLU A 211 -18.91 -2.77 -6.07
N ASN A 212 -18.60 -3.89 -6.73
CA ASN A 212 -17.96 -5.04 -6.11
C ASN A 212 -16.57 -4.68 -5.53
N ALA A 213 -15.76 -3.89 -6.24
CA ALA A 213 -14.46 -3.43 -5.77
C ALA A 213 -14.57 -2.49 -4.56
N VAL A 214 -15.66 -1.73 -4.44
CA VAL A 214 -15.93 -0.89 -3.26
C VAL A 214 -16.30 -1.74 -2.05
N GLU A 215 -17.14 -2.75 -2.23
CA GLU A 215 -17.52 -3.67 -1.14
C GLU A 215 -16.31 -4.52 -0.70
N LEU A 216 -15.56 -5.09 -1.64
CA LEU A 216 -14.35 -5.85 -1.34
C LEU A 216 -13.27 -5.00 -0.66
N LYS A 217 -13.10 -3.73 -1.07
CA LYS A 217 -12.22 -2.77 -0.37
C LYS A 217 -12.62 -2.63 1.11
N LYS A 218 -13.92 -2.57 1.40
CA LYS A 218 -14.43 -2.43 2.76
C LYS A 218 -14.10 -3.68 3.58
N GLU A 219 -14.38 -4.87 3.06
CA GLU A 219 -14.05 -6.13 3.74
C GLU A 219 -12.54 -6.30 3.96
N ALA A 220 -11.72 -5.95 2.96
CA ALA A 220 -10.26 -5.97 3.10
C ALA A 220 -9.78 -5.01 4.19
N LYS A 221 -10.41 -3.84 4.31
CA LYS A 221 -10.13 -2.89 5.38
C LYS A 221 -10.49 -3.48 6.75
N GLU A 222 -11.66 -4.08 6.87
CA GLU A 222 -12.14 -4.71 8.12
C GLU A 222 -11.21 -5.84 8.59
N CYS A 223 -10.53 -6.54 7.67
CA CYS A 223 -9.52 -7.54 8.02
C CYS A 223 -8.26 -6.91 8.66
N LEU A 224 -7.90 -5.70 8.23
CA LEU A 224 -6.71 -4.98 8.66
C LEU A 224 -6.96 -4.11 9.91
N GLU A 225 -8.18 -3.65 10.15
CA GLU A 225 -8.53 -2.78 11.29
C GLU A 225 -8.19 -3.36 12.68
N PRO A 226 -8.41 -4.67 12.97
CA PRO A 226 -8.03 -5.28 14.25
C PRO A 226 -6.51 -5.28 14.53
N ILE A 227 -5.69 -5.08 13.49
CA ILE A 227 -4.22 -5.07 13.60
C ILE A 227 -3.74 -3.73 14.19
N LEU A 228 -4.55 -2.66 14.07
CA LEU A 228 -4.25 -1.38 14.69
C LEU A 228 -4.36 -1.45 16.22
N PRO A 229 -3.51 -0.75 16.98
CA PRO A 229 -3.79 -0.51 18.38
C PRO A 229 -5.12 0.23 18.49
N LYS A 230 -6.09 -0.36 19.21
CA LYS A 230 -7.22 0.39 19.74
C LYS A 230 -6.64 1.47 20.66
N THR A 231 -6.90 2.73 20.34
CA THR A 231 -6.58 3.88 21.18
C THR A 231 -7.21 3.75 22.55
#